data_AF-A0A0F9RJV5-F1
#
_entry.id   AF-A0A0F9RJV5-F1
#
_cell.length_a   1.000
_cell.length_b   1.000
_cell.length_c   1.000
_cell.angle_alpha   90.00
_cell.angle_beta   90.00
_cell.angle_gamma   90.00
#
_symmetry.space_group_name_H-M   'P 1'
#
loop_
_entity.id
_entity.type
_entity.pdbx_description
1 polymer ?
#
loop_
_entity_poly.entity_id
_entity_poly.type
_entity_poly.pdbx_seq_one_letter_code
_entity_poly.pdbx_strand_id
1 'polypeptide(L)'
;MASDNVENTATIAAGVTDGDDIFFVQGATNVTGNIDKSGLGANGLGKVHLAHPWVADVGTSGTPFKAEISADSDSIFDNKAGGGTFFYAIDGSADVCDLVRSSGPGTRRTVLQTIGTATVVECASGIVDVNTPVAATTVRISGTGLVNMPDSSSTDPTLVEIGGGSWVTERGATTLTVWGGGADVNAGTNTFGTVNLHGGTAMWRQSGTITALNWLGPLGVFDTSKLGRAMTITTVTVWAGVDQNALHDLIANPLITITNPVVYRMGNA
;
A
#
# COMPACT_ATOMS: atom_id res chain seq x y z
N MET A 1 -9.21 1.76 -32.35
CA MET A 1 -8.18 0.86 -31.81
C MET A 1 -8.93 -0.37 -31.35
N ALA A 2 -8.66 -1.52 -31.96
CA ALA A 2 -9.33 -2.77 -31.60
C ALA A 2 -8.73 -3.23 -30.27
N SER A 3 -9.56 -3.39 -29.24
CA SER A 3 -9.16 -4.12 -28.04
C SER A 3 -9.20 -5.59 -28.40
N ASP A 4 -8.05 -6.22 -28.61
CA ASP A 4 -7.99 -7.67 -28.67
C ASP A 4 -8.24 -8.20 -27.26
N ASN A 5 -9.49 -8.54 -26.97
CA ASN A 5 -9.88 -9.23 -25.76
C ASN A 5 -9.30 -10.65 -25.82
N VAL A 6 -8.07 -10.81 -25.34
CA VAL A 6 -7.47 -12.12 -25.13
C VAL A 6 -8.13 -12.76 -23.91
N GLU A 7 -9.31 -13.34 -24.11
CA GLU A 7 -9.91 -14.30 -23.18
C GLU A 7 -9.19 -15.63 -23.38
N ASN A 8 -8.15 -15.93 -22.59
CA ASN A 8 -7.53 -17.25 -22.69
C ASN A 8 -7.45 -17.99 -21.35
N THR A 9 -8.22 -19.06 -21.28
CA THR A 9 -7.88 -20.27 -20.54
C THR A 9 -6.56 -20.85 -21.06
N ALA A 10 -5.45 -20.49 -20.39
CA ALA A 10 -4.18 -21.21 -20.34
C ALA A 10 -3.21 -21.17 -21.54
N THR A 11 -3.36 -20.27 -22.52
CA THR A 11 -2.23 -19.91 -23.41
C THR A 11 -2.00 -18.41 -23.34
N ILE A 12 -0.97 -17.99 -22.61
CA ILE A 12 -0.55 -16.60 -22.57
C ILE A 12 -0.20 -16.22 -24.02
N ALA A 13 -0.95 -15.27 -24.59
CA ALA A 13 -0.95 -15.02 -26.03
C ALA A 13 0.45 -14.74 -26.56
N ALA A 14 0.79 -15.39 -27.67
CA ALA A 14 1.89 -14.93 -28.51
C ALA A 14 1.47 -13.60 -29.17
N GLY A 15 2.34 -12.59 -29.14
CA GLY A 15 2.17 -11.36 -29.91
C GLY A 15 1.42 -10.21 -29.25
N VAL A 16 1.56 -10.00 -27.93
CA VAL A 16 1.12 -8.73 -27.33
C VAL A 16 1.98 -7.56 -27.81
N THR A 17 1.35 -6.42 -28.02
CA THR A 17 1.95 -5.17 -28.52
C THR A 17 1.70 -4.00 -27.58
N ASP A 18 2.36 -2.88 -27.85
CA ASP A 18 2.21 -1.65 -27.08
C ASP A 18 0.75 -1.19 -26.98
N GLY A 19 0.29 -0.96 -25.75
CA GLY A 19 -1.07 -0.50 -25.44
C GLY A 19 -2.11 -1.61 -25.30
N ASP A 20 -1.73 -2.87 -25.47
CA ASP A 20 -2.65 -3.99 -25.26
C ASP A 20 -3.00 -4.18 -23.77
N ASP A 21 -4.22 -4.65 -23.54
CA ASP A 21 -4.75 -4.99 -22.22
C ASP A 21 -4.82 -6.51 -22.06
N ILE A 22 -4.42 -7.03 -20.90
CA ILE A 22 -4.49 -8.46 -20.56
C ILE A 22 -5.56 -8.69 -19.51
N PHE A 23 -6.46 -9.62 -19.78
CA PHE A 23 -7.60 -9.94 -18.91
C PHE A 23 -7.61 -11.41 -18.47
N PHE A 24 -7.53 -11.64 -17.16
CA PHE A 24 -7.79 -12.94 -16.54
C PHE A 24 -9.22 -12.96 -16.00
N VAL A 25 -10.18 -13.38 -16.83
CA VAL A 25 -11.62 -13.28 -16.50
C VAL A 25 -12.21 -14.52 -15.87
N GLN A 26 -11.72 -15.71 -16.20
CA GLN A 26 -12.26 -16.99 -15.75
C GLN A 26 -11.17 -18.05 -15.69
N GLY A 27 -11.24 -18.95 -14.71
CA GLY A 27 -10.30 -20.06 -14.59
C GLY A 27 -9.87 -20.34 -13.15
N ALA A 28 -9.40 -21.57 -12.94
CA ALA A 28 -8.81 -22.05 -11.70
C ALA A 28 -7.42 -22.67 -11.93
N THR A 29 -6.89 -22.57 -13.16
CA THR A 29 -5.58 -23.09 -13.52
C THR A 29 -4.52 -22.02 -13.25
N ASN A 30 -3.48 -22.38 -12.51
CA ASN A 30 -2.39 -21.47 -12.22
C ASN A 30 -1.68 -21.02 -13.51
N VAL A 31 -1.35 -19.73 -13.59
CA VAL A 31 -0.60 -19.14 -14.70
C VAL A 31 0.80 -18.81 -14.23
N THR A 32 1.77 -19.69 -14.46
CA THR A 32 3.15 -19.52 -13.97
C THR A 32 4.13 -19.07 -15.04
N GLY A 33 3.69 -18.99 -16.30
CA GLY A 33 4.49 -18.48 -17.42
C GLY A 33 4.49 -16.95 -17.49
N ASN A 34 5.52 -16.37 -18.11
CA ASN A 34 5.52 -14.97 -18.49
C ASN A 34 4.79 -14.76 -19.82
N ILE A 35 4.37 -13.52 -20.07
CA ILE A 35 3.87 -13.11 -21.38
C ILE A 35 5.03 -13.06 -22.36
N ASP A 36 4.78 -13.46 -23.61
CA ASP A 36 5.69 -13.20 -24.71
C ASP A 36 5.72 -11.71 -25.02
N LYS A 37 6.79 -11.02 -24.61
CA LYS A 37 6.98 -9.58 -24.77
C LYS A 37 7.64 -9.19 -26.09
N SER A 38 7.83 -10.13 -27.02
CA SER A 38 8.58 -9.87 -28.26
C SER A 38 7.96 -8.78 -29.15
N GLY A 39 6.68 -8.47 -28.98
CA GLY A 39 5.97 -7.37 -29.65
C GLY A 39 5.84 -6.08 -28.83
N LEU A 40 6.30 -6.05 -27.58
CA LEU A 40 6.29 -4.82 -26.75
C LEU A 40 7.46 -3.92 -27.16
N GLY A 41 7.13 -2.67 -27.45
CA GLY A 41 8.04 -1.57 -27.69
C GLY A 41 8.29 -0.77 -26.42
N ALA A 42 8.46 0.54 -26.55
CA ALA A 42 8.75 1.43 -25.42
C ALA A 42 7.53 1.74 -24.55
N ASN A 43 6.31 1.51 -25.06
CA ASN A 43 5.11 1.91 -24.35
C ASN A 43 4.58 0.80 -23.43
N GLY A 44 4.92 -0.47 -23.64
CA GLY A 44 4.45 -1.57 -22.79
C GLY A 44 2.93 -1.79 -22.87
N LEU A 45 2.39 -2.56 -21.93
CA LEU A 45 0.95 -2.84 -21.84
C LEU A 45 0.17 -1.64 -21.30
N GLY A 46 -1.08 -1.55 -21.72
CA GLY A 46 -2.06 -0.64 -21.13
C GLY A 46 -2.48 -1.12 -19.75
N LYS A 47 -3.00 -2.34 -19.63
CA LYS A 47 -3.55 -2.86 -18.36
C LYS A 47 -3.32 -4.34 -18.17
N VAL A 48 -3.26 -4.73 -16.90
CA VAL A 48 -3.39 -6.12 -16.46
C VAL A 48 -4.55 -6.20 -15.49
N HIS A 49 -5.59 -6.94 -15.88
CA HIS A 49 -6.82 -7.05 -15.11
C HIS A 49 -7.10 -8.50 -14.72
N LEU A 50 -7.31 -8.75 -13.44
CA LEU A 50 -7.82 -10.03 -12.95
C LEU A 50 -9.26 -9.83 -12.52
N ALA A 51 -10.22 -10.36 -13.26
CA ALA A 51 -11.63 -10.19 -12.92
C ALA A 51 -12.14 -11.36 -12.06
N HIS A 52 -13.18 -11.07 -11.28
CA HIS A 52 -14.00 -12.13 -10.69
C HIS A 52 -14.67 -12.95 -11.82
N PRO A 53 -14.73 -14.30 -11.75
CA PRO A 53 -14.44 -15.16 -10.59
C PRO A 53 -13.08 -15.86 -10.61
N TRP A 54 -12.02 -15.32 -11.20
CA TRP A 54 -10.70 -15.97 -11.22
C TRP A 54 -10.22 -16.40 -9.82
N VAL A 55 -9.83 -17.65 -9.58
CA VAL A 55 -9.42 -18.13 -8.23
C VAL A 55 -8.03 -18.74 -8.14
N ALA A 56 -7.27 -18.76 -9.24
CA ALA A 56 -5.96 -19.40 -9.30
C ALA A 56 -4.81 -18.43 -9.00
N ASP A 57 -3.61 -18.97 -8.80
CA ASP A 57 -2.40 -18.17 -8.67
C ASP A 57 -1.88 -17.73 -10.05
N VAL A 58 -1.26 -16.55 -10.10
CA VAL A 58 -0.49 -16.09 -11.25
C VAL A 58 0.91 -15.69 -10.80
N GLY A 59 1.91 -16.26 -11.45
CA GLY A 59 3.30 -16.23 -11.00
C GLY A 59 3.52 -17.03 -9.71
N THR A 60 4.73 -16.93 -9.19
CA THR A 60 5.15 -17.49 -7.89
C THR A 60 6.11 -16.53 -7.21
N SER A 61 6.44 -16.75 -5.94
CA SER A 61 7.46 -15.94 -5.23
C SER A 61 8.84 -15.96 -5.92
N GLY A 62 9.23 -17.11 -6.48
CA GLY A 62 10.51 -17.26 -7.20
C GLY A 62 10.45 -16.82 -8.67
N THR A 63 9.26 -16.72 -9.25
CA THR A 63 9.05 -16.33 -10.65
C THR A 63 7.76 -15.52 -10.74
N PRO A 64 7.79 -14.22 -10.37
CA PRO A 64 6.64 -13.34 -10.55
C PRO A 64 6.22 -13.30 -12.00
N PHE A 65 4.94 -13.02 -12.21
CA PHE A 65 4.46 -12.54 -13.49
C PHE A 65 5.08 -11.17 -13.77
N LYS A 66 5.79 -11.09 -14.90
CA LYS A 66 6.43 -9.86 -15.36
C LYS A 66 5.66 -9.26 -16.52
N ALA A 67 5.30 -8.00 -16.39
CA ALA A 67 4.66 -7.22 -17.43
C ALA A 67 5.23 -5.80 -17.42
N GLU A 68 5.60 -5.31 -18.60
CA GLU A 68 5.89 -3.89 -18.78
C GLU A 68 4.57 -3.16 -18.84
N ILE A 69 4.35 -2.28 -17.87
CA ILE A 69 3.16 -1.44 -17.77
C ILE A 69 3.67 -0.02 -17.99
N SER A 70 3.13 0.67 -18.98
CA SER A 70 3.63 1.99 -19.44
C SER A 70 3.74 3.02 -18.31
N ALA A 71 4.69 3.95 -18.40
CA ALA A 71 4.67 5.17 -17.57
C ALA A 71 3.84 6.31 -18.19
N ASP A 72 3.46 6.19 -19.47
CA ASP A 72 2.96 7.31 -20.29
C ASP A 72 1.45 7.21 -20.63
N SER A 73 0.73 6.27 -20.02
CA SER A 73 -0.72 6.08 -20.19
C SER A 73 -1.37 5.67 -18.88
N ASP A 74 -2.71 5.68 -18.78
CA ASP A 74 -3.50 5.23 -17.61
C ASP A 74 -3.23 3.74 -17.29
N SER A 75 -2.02 3.45 -16.82
CA SER A 75 -1.44 2.14 -16.77
C SER A 75 -1.80 1.50 -15.43
N ILE A 76 -2.54 0.40 -15.52
CA ILE A 76 -3.29 -0.11 -14.36
C ILE A 76 -3.09 -1.60 -14.24
N PHE A 77 -2.55 -2.01 -13.10
CA PHE A 77 -2.76 -3.35 -12.57
C PHE A 77 -4.01 -3.33 -11.69
N ASP A 78 -5.06 -4.09 -12.02
CA ASP A 78 -6.29 -4.17 -11.24
C ASP A 78 -6.66 -5.61 -10.91
N ASN A 79 -6.45 -5.99 -9.65
CA ASN A 79 -6.82 -7.28 -9.11
C ASN A 79 -8.22 -7.25 -8.48
N LYS A 80 -9.18 -7.76 -9.24
CA LYS A 80 -10.57 -7.98 -8.86
C LYS A 80 -10.95 -9.46 -8.82
N ALA A 81 -10.00 -10.40 -8.73
CA ALA A 81 -10.17 -11.87 -8.81
C ALA A 81 -11.29 -12.50 -7.91
N GLY A 82 -11.12 -13.69 -7.39
CA GLY A 82 -12.06 -14.43 -6.54
C GLY A 82 -11.32 -14.93 -5.32
N GLY A 83 -10.13 -15.45 -5.57
CA GLY A 83 -9.12 -15.90 -4.62
C GLY A 83 -7.74 -15.93 -5.31
N GLY A 84 -6.84 -16.75 -4.78
CA GLY A 84 -5.49 -16.91 -5.31
C GLY A 84 -4.54 -15.77 -4.93
N THR A 85 -3.29 -15.93 -5.36
CA THR A 85 -2.20 -14.97 -5.19
C THR A 85 -1.68 -14.53 -6.55
N PHE A 86 -1.56 -13.22 -6.73
CA PHE A 86 -0.91 -12.64 -7.89
C PHE A 86 0.47 -12.12 -7.50
N PHE A 87 1.51 -12.81 -7.96
CA PHE A 87 2.89 -12.38 -7.78
C PHE A 87 3.27 -11.49 -8.96
N TYR A 88 3.33 -10.17 -8.75
CA TYR A 88 3.65 -9.19 -9.78
C TYR A 88 5.07 -8.65 -9.62
N ALA A 89 5.77 -8.55 -10.74
CA ALA A 89 7.00 -7.78 -10.87
C ALA A 89 6.81 -6.70 -11.93
N ILE A 90 7.03 -5.44 -11.52
CA ILE A 90 7.17 -4.31 -12.44
C ILE A 90 8.46 -4.56 -13.22
N ASP A 91 8.38 -4.56 -14.54
CA ASP A 91 9.49 -4.96 -15.42
C ASP A 91 9.48 -4.08 -16.66
N GLY A 92 10.47 -3.22 -16.87
CA GLY A 92 10.53 -2.39 -18.08
C GLY A 92 11.72 -1.43 -18.11
N SER A 93 11.81 -0.62 -19.16
CA SER A 93 12.93 0.34 -19.31
C SER A 93 12.91 1.48 -18.28
N ALA A 94 11.76 1.76 -17.66
CA ALA A 94 11.58 2.77 -16.62
C ALA A 94 11.19 2.19 -15.25
N ASP A 95 10.83 0.90 -15.16
CA ASP A 95 10.34 0.22 -13.94
C ASP A 95 9.27 0.99 -13.13
N VAL A 96 8.30 1.63 -13.79
CA VAL A 96 7.18 2.35 -13.13
C VAL A 96 5.83 1.72 -13.48
N CYS A 97 4.93 1.63 -12.51
CA CYS A 97 3.51 1.33 -12.70
C CYS A 97 2.68 2.39 -11.96
N ASP A 98 1.76 3.06 -12.65
CA ASP A 98 1.05 4.20 -12.06
C ASP A 98 0.05 3.79 -10.99
N LEU A 99 -0.67 2.70 -11.23
CA LEU A 99 -1.68 2.20 -10.30
C LEU A 99 -1.63 0.68 -10.16
N VAL A 100 -1.38 0.22 -8.94
CA VAL A 100 -1.66 -1.13 -8.48
C VAL A 100 -2.91 -1.09 -7.62
N ARG A 101 -4.02 -1.67 -8.09
CA ARG A 101 -5.28 -1.75 -7.37
C ARG A 101 -5.62 -3.19 -7.00
N SER A 102 -6.07 -3.39 -5.75
CA SER A 102 -6.70 -4.63 -5.28
C SER A 102 -8.07 -4.29 -4.70
N SER A 103 -9.15 -4.79 -5.31
CA SER A 103 -10.50 -4.27 -5.03
C SER A 103 -11.66 -5.27 -5.05
N GLY A 104 -11.42 -6.57 -5.23
CA GLY A 104 -12.55 -7.51 -5.29
C GLY A 104 -12.80 -8.37 -4.03
N PRO A 105 -13.95 -9.07 -3.98
CA PRO A 105 -14.63 -9.53 -2.76
C PRO A 105 -14.05 -10.74 -1.95
N GLY A 106 -12.79 -11.17 -2.11
CA GLY A 106 -12.30 -12.42 -1.48
C GLY A 106 -10.91 -12.32 -0.83
N THR A 107 -10.50 -13.36 -0.09
CA THR A 107 -9.15 -13.49 0.50
C THR A 107 -8.12 -13.65 -0.62
N ARG A 108 -7.55 -12.52 -1.04
CA ARG A 108 -6.64 -12.40 -2.18
C ARG A 108 -5.36 -11.77 -1.73
N ARG A 109 -4.27 -12.09 -2.43
CA ARG A 109 -2.97 -11.53 -2.13
C ARG A 109 -2.33 -11.04 -3.42
N THR A 110 -2.10 -9.75 -3.54
CA THR A 110 -1.20 -9.19 -4.57
C THR A 110 0.16 -9.03 -3.93
N VAL A 111 1.16 -9.73 -4.43
CA VAL A 111 2.53 -9.62 -3.96
C VAL A 111 3.32 -8.85 -5.00
N LEU A 112 3.61 -7.58 -4.70
CA LEU A 112 4.56 -6.81 -5.47
C LEU A 112 5.97 -7.21 -5.03
N GLN A 113 6.76 -7.73 -5.95
CA GLN A 113 8.13 -8.17 -5.71
C GLN A 113 9.00 -7.71 -6.87
N THR A 114 10.32 -7.57 -6.64
CA THR A 114 11.36 -7.01 -7.55
C THR A 114 11.55 -5.49 -7.51
N ILE A 115 12.44 -4.97 -8.36
CA ILE A 115 12.74 -3.53 -8.48
C ILE A 115 11.61 -2.85 -9.24
N GLY A 116 11.30 -1.61 -8.86
CA GLY A 116 10.37 -0.74 -9.55
C GLY A 116 9.58 0.15 -8.60
N THR A 117 8.80 1.05 -9.19
CA THR A 117 7.99 2.03 -8.48
C THR A 117 6.52 1.84 -8.82
N ALA A 118 5.70 1.56 -7.82
CA ALA A 118 4.26 1.74 -7.91
C ALA A 118 3.92 3.16 -7.46
N THR A 119 3.49 4.04 -8.37
CA THR A 119 3.16 5.43 -8.02
C THR A 119 2.01 5.46 -7.02
N VAL A 120 0.98 4.64 -7.24
CA VAL A 120 -0.15 4.46 -6.32
C VAL A 120 -0.44 2.98 -6.09
N VAL A 121 -0.54 2.59 -4.81
CA VAL A 121 -1.06 1.29 -4.38
C VAL A 121 -2.42 1.52 -3.70
N GLU A 122 -3.49 1.03 -4.31
CA GLU A 122 -4.86 1.11 -3.76
C GLU A 122 -5.35 -0.27 -3.32
N CYS A 123 -5.78 -0.38 -2.06
CA CYS A 123 -6.33 -1.61 -1.51
C CYS A 123 -7.69 -1.34 -0.87
N ALA A 124 -8.78 -1.76 -1.52
CA ALA A 124 -10.13 -1.70 -0.98
C ALA A 124 -10.55 -3.01 -0.29
N SER A 125 -9.91 -4.11 -0.67
CA SER A 125 -10.14 -5.46 -0.13
C SER A 125 -8.95 -6.37 -0.42
N GLY A 126 -8.90 -7.52 0.27
CA GLY A 126 -7.79 -8.46 0.17
C GLY A 126 -6.52 -7.92 0.81
N ILE A 127 -5.38 -8.44 0.36
CA ILE A 127 -4.05 -8.13 0.88
C ILE A 127 -3.17 -7.67 -0.27
N VAL A 128 -2.40 -6.61 -0.07
CA VAL A 128 -1.30 -6.21 -0.95
C VAL A 128 -0.01 -6.22 -0.14
N ASP A 129 0.95 -7.05 -0.52
CA ASP A 129 2.29 -7.03 0.05
C ASP A 129 3.21 -6.29 -0.90
N VAL A 130 3.84 -5.22 -0.41
CA VAL A 130 4.84 -4.47 -1.14
C VAL A 130 6.20 -4.84 -0.58
N ASN A 131 6.81 -5.85 -1.20
CA ASN A 131 8.10 -6.36 -0.77
C ASN A 131 9.25 -5.51 -1.33
N THR A 132 10.38 -5.55 -0.66
CA THR A 132 11.62 -4.96 -1.18
C THR A 132 12.04 -5.67 -2.47
N PRO A 133 12.60 -4.95 -3.46
CA PRO A 133 12.91 -3.51 -3.45
C PRO A 133 11.82 -2.56 -4.02
N VAL A 134 10.54 -2.97 -4.10
CA VAL A 134 9.47 -2.13 -4.68
C VAL A 134 9.24 -0.85 -3.86
N ALA A 135 9.37 0.30 -4.52
CA ALA A 135 8.95 1.58 -4.00
C ALA A 135 7.45 1.78 -4.23
N ALA A 136 6.73 2.29 -3.22
CA ALA A 136 5.34 2.69 -3.35
C ALA A 136 5.21 4.15 -2.91
N THR A 137 4.92 5.07 -3.83
CA THR A 137 4.93 6.51 -3.52
C THR A 137 3.69 6.92 -2.73
N THR A 138 2.53 6.44 -3.16
CA THR A 138 1.24 6.67 -2.49
C THR A 138 0.58 5.35 -2.15
N VAL A 139 0.07 5.21 -0.93
CA VAL A 139 -0.71 4.05 -0.49
C VAL A 139 -2.09 4.53 -0.06
N ARG A 140 -3.14 3.93 -0.62
CA ARG A 140 -4.53 4.20 -0.23
C ARG A 140 -5.23 2.93 0.19
N ILE A 141 -5.81 2.95 1.37
CA ILE A 141 -6.50 1.80 1.96
C ILE A 141 -7.93 2.21 2.29
N SER A 142 -8.87 1.42 1.80
CA SER A 142 -10.29 1.60 2.05
C SER A 142 -10.95 0.25 2.31
N GLY A 143 -12.24 0.26 2.69
CA GLY A 143 -12.99 -0.96 2.95
C GLY A 143 -12.32 -1.84 4.01
N THR A 144 -11.99 -3.07 3.63
CA THR A 144 -11.34 -4.07 4.50
C THR A 144 -9.95 -4.48 3.99
N GLY A 145 -9.33 -3.64 3.15
CA GLY A 145 -8.03 -3.92 2.57
C GLY A 145 -6.92 -3.99 3.62
N LEU A 146 -5.90 -4.81 3.35
CA LEU A 146 -4.67 -4.87 4.14
C LEU A 146 -3.48 -4.58 3.22
N VAL A 147 -2.65 -3.60 3.57
CA VAL A 147 -1.36 -3.38 2.90
C VAL A 147 -0.23 -3.70 3.86
N ASN A 148 0.64 -4.63 3.47
CA ASN A 148 1.82 -5.02 4.23
C ASN A 148 3.09 -4.47 3.57
N MET A 149 3.94 -3.83 4.36
CA MET A 149 5.25 -3.29 3.96
C MET A 149 6.32 -3.73 4.97
N PRO A 150 6.71 -5.01 5.00
CA PRO A 150 7.45 -5.62 6.11
C PRO A 150 8.97 -5.37 6.11
N ASP A 151 9.48 -4.42 5.33
CA ASP A 151 10.92 -4.18 5.21
C ASP A 151 11.23 -2.68 5.13
N SER A 152 12.10 -2.22 6.04
CA SER A 152 12.53 -0.83 6.20
C SER A 152 13.63 -0.37 5.22
N SER A 153 14.19 -1.27 4.40
CA SER A 153 15.31 -0.96 3.51
C SER A 153 14.90 -0.36 2.15
N SER A 154 13.61 -0.39 1.84
CA SER A 154 13.06 0.20 0.62
C SER A 154 12.58 1.63 0.86
N THR A 155 12.31 2.37 -0.21
CA THR A 155 11.85 3.76 -0.16
C THR A 155 10.55 3.88 0.63
N ASP A 156 10.54 4.81 1.58
CA ASP A 156 9.37 5.18 2.35
C ASP A 156 8.31 5.84 1.44
N PRO A 157 7.01 5.50 1.61
CA PRO A 157 5.95 6.22 0.92
C PRO A 157 5.95 7.71 1.25
N THR A 158 5.60 8.52 0.26
CA THR A 158 5.37 9.95 0.48
C THR A 158 4.02 10.17 1.16
N LEU A 159 3.00 9.42 0.75
CA LEU A 159 1.64 9.58 1.25
C LEU A 159 1.01 8.22 1.57
N VAL A 160 0.46 8.09 2.77
CA VAL A 160 -0.34 6.94 3.18
C VAL A 160 -1.70 7.44 3.67
N GLU A 161 -2.77 6.93 3.06
CA GLU A 161 -4.15 7.32 3.30
C GLU A 161 -4.97 6.11 3.71
N ILE A 162 -5.49 6.10 4.94
CA ILE A 162 -6.24 4.97 5.49
C ILE A 162 -7.66 5.44 5.83
N GLY A 163 -8.60 5.17 4.91
CA GLY A 163 -10.04 5.38 5.12
C GLY A 163 -10.73 4.17 5.77
N GLY A 164 -10.11 3.00 5.70
CA GLY A 164 -10.57 1.73 6.26
C GLY A 164 -9.45 0.69 6.21
N GLY A 165 -9.74 -0.55 6.59
CA GLY A 165 -8.76 -1.62 6.51
C GLY A 165 -7.56 -1.43 7.43
N SER A 166 -6.37 -1.89 7.01
CA SER A 166 -5.15 -1.77 7.80
C SER A 166 -3.88 -1.61 6.97
N TRP A 167 -2.95 -0.80 7.46
CA TRP A 167 -1.57 -0.73 6.99
C TRP A 167 -0.65 -1.34 8.03
N VAL A 168 0.14 -2.36 7.67
CA VAL A 168 1.16 -2.94 8.55
C VAL A 168 2.50 -2.65 7.92
N THR A 169 3.38 -1.97 8.65
CA THR A 169 4.61 -1.43 8.04
C THR A 169 5.80 -1.51 8.96
N GLU A 170 6.96 -1.75 8.35
CA GLU A 170 8.27 -1.46 8.92
C GLU A 170 8.93 -0.24 8.26
N ARG A 171 8.23 0.47 7.37
CA ARG A 171 8.68 1.68 6.67
C ARG A 171 8.20 2.97 7.35
N GLY A 172 8.87 4.08 7.08
CA GLY A 172 8.42 5.44 7.42
C GLY A 172 7.34 5.94 6.45
N ALA A 173 6.99 7.23 6.57
CA ALA A 173 6.19 7.92 5.57
C ALA A 173 6.37 9.45 5.67
N THR A 174 6.35 10.18 4.56
CA THR A 174 6.33 11.65 4.66
C THR A 174 5.02 12.14 5.29
N THR A 175 3.88 11.58 4.87
CA THR A 175 2.57 11.84 5.46
C THR A 175 1.80 10.54 5.66
N LEU A 176 1.31 10.31 6.87
CA LEU A 176 0.34 9.28 7.21
C LEU A 176 -0.96 9.96 7.66
N THR A 177 -2.07 9.64 7.01
CA THR A 177 -3.40 10.11 7.41
C THR A 177 -4.33 8.94 7.63
N VAL A 178 -4.92 8.87 8.83
CA VAL A 178 -5.85 7.82 9.25
C VAL A 178 -7.21 8.47 9.51
N TRP A 179 -8.19 8.17 8.67
CA TRP A 179 -9.60 8.53 8.85
C TRP A 179 -10.42 7.38 9.44
N GLY A 180 -10.01 6.14 9.21
CA GLY A 180 -10.65 4.93 9.73
C GLY A 180 -9.71 3.73 9.63
N GLY A 181 -10.12 2.57 10.13
CA GLY A 181 -9.26 1.38 10.14
C GLY A 181 -8.06 1.52 11.08
N GLY A 182 -6.87 1.12 10.63
CA GLY A 182 -5.66 1.35 11.42
C GLY A 182 -4.31 1.25 10.71
N ALA A 183 -3.30 1.82 11.36
CA ALA A 183 -1.89 1.67 11.03
C ALA A 183 -1.18 0.92 12.15
N ASP A 184 -0.43 -0.12 11.81
CA ASP A 184 0.42 -0.90 12.71
C ASP A 184 1.87 -0.67 12.30
N VAL A 185 2.53 0.22 13.05
CA VAL A 185 3.86 0.71 12.70
C VAL A 185 4.90 0.02 13.58
N ASN A 186 5.66 -0.86 12.94
CA ASN A 186 6.81 -1.56 13.47
C ASN A 186 8.13 -1.03 12.85
N ALA A 187 8.15 0.25 12.51
CA ALA A 187 9.33 0.90 11.94
C ALA A 187 10.41 1.08 13.02
N GLY A 188 11.63 0.59 12.80
CA GLY A 188 12.71 0.70 13.78
C GLY A 188 13.25 2.13 13.92
N THR A 189 13.87 2.68 12.87
CA THR A 189 14.54 4.00 12.89
C THR A 189 13.90 5.01 11.95
N ASN A 190 12.75 4.69 11.36
CA ASN A 190 12.22 5.50 10.27
C ASN A 190 11.55 6.77 10.78
N THR A 191 11.39 7.70 9.86
CA THR A 191 10.84 9.02 10.14
C THR A 191 9.46 9.13 9.53
N PHE A 192 8.57 9.74 10.30
CA PHE A 192 7.29 10.21 9.85
C PHE A 192 7.28 11.73 9.85
N GLY A 193 7.01 12.33 8.70
CA GLY A 193 6.89 13.78 8.60
C GLY A 193 5.66 14.24 9.36
N THR A 194 4.48 13.95 8.82
CA THR A 194 3.20 14.30 9.44
C THR A 194 2.35 13.05 9.66
N VAL A 195 1.80 12.90 10.86
CA VAL A 195 0.80 11.89 11.20
C VAL A 195 -0.50 12.60 11.56
N ASN A 196 -1.54 12.40 10.76
CA ASN A 196 -2.87 12.95 10.96
C ASN A 196 -3.84 11.84 11.39
N LEU A 197 -4.39 11.94 12.59
CA LEU A 197 -5.35 10.97 13.13
C LEU A 197 -6.72 11.63 13.21
N HIS A 198 -7.52 11.48 12.16
CA HIS A 198 -8.92 11.92 12.10
C HIS A 198 -9.86 10.87 12.72
N GLY A 199 -9.49 9.60 12.62
CA GLY A 199 -10.23 8.45 13.13
C GLY A 199 -9.37 7.19 13.13
N GLY A 200 -9.93 6.06 13.55
CA GLY A 200 -9.23 4.78 13.58
C GLY A 200 -8.06 4.74 14.58
N THR A 201 -7.14 3.80 14.37
CA THR A 201 -6.03 3.57 15.32
C THR A 201 -4.68 3.58 14.61
N ALA A 202 -3.74 4.41 15.06
CA ALA A 202 -2.32 4.25 14.76
C ALA A 202 -1.62 3.65 15.97
N MET A 203 -1.22 2.37 15.87
CA MET A 203 -0.47 1.65 16.89
C MET A 203 1.02 1.70 16.56
N TRP A 204 1.81 2.22 17.50
CA TRP A 204 3.26 2.33 17.39
C TRP A 204 3.94 1.26 18.24
N ARG A 205 4.72 0.36 17.62
CA ARG A 205 5.39 -0.76 18.30
C ARG A 205 6.88 -0.55 18.52
N GLN A 206 7.55 0.20 17.65
CA GLN A 206 8.99 0.42 17.71
C GLN A 206 9.34 1.91 17.77
N SER A 207 10.63 2.22 17.81
CA SER A 207 11.18 3.58 17.86
C SER A 207 10.89 4.39 16.60
N GLY A 208 11.32 5.65 16.57
CA GLY A 208 11.20 6.48 15.37
C GLY A 208 11.10 7.95 15.71
N THR A 209 10.96 8.76 14.67
CA THR A 209 10.71 10.20 14.80
C THR A 209 9.41 10.56 14.12
N ILE A 210 8.54 11.29 14.81
CA ILE A 210 7.38 11.95 14.22
C ILE A 210 7.64 13.46 14.27
N THR A 211 7.66 14.13 13.12
CA THR A 211 7.87 15.59 13.10
C THR A 211 6.62 16.33 13.57
N ALA A 212 5.44 15.93 13.09
CA ALA A 212 4.17 16.49 13.51
C ALA A 212 3.13 15.40 13.72
N LEU A 213 2.62 15.29 14.94
CA LEU A 213 1.43 14.49 15.26
C LEU A 213 0.23 15.43 15.40
N ASN A 214 -0.72 15.33 14.47
CA ASN A 214 -2.02 15.98 14.55
C ASN A 214 -3.03 14.93 15.03
N TRP A 215 -3.44 15.04 16.29
CA TRP A 215 -4.39 14.15 16.93
C TRP A 215 -5.77 14.82 16.97
N LEU A 216 -6.66 14.39 16.08
CA LEU A 216 -8.01 14.91 15.97
C LEU A 216 -8.96 13.95 16.69
N GLY A 217 -9.50 14.41 17.83
CA GLY A 217 -10.47 13.63 18.61
C GLY A 217 -11.88 13.64 18.00
N PRO A 218 -12.83 12.87 18.57
CA PRO A 218 -12.65 11.79 19.56
C PRO A 218 -12.33 10.42 18.94
N LEU A 219 -12.29 10.33 17.61
CA LEU A 219 -12.27 9.03 16.91
C LEU A 219 -10.85 8.52 16.62
N GLY A 220 -9.86 9.40 16.57
CA GLY A 220 -8.47 9.02 16.36
C GLY A 220 -7.85 8.45 17.64
N VAL A 221 -7.16 7.32 17.53
CA VAL A 221 -6.41 6.70 18.63
C VAL A 221 -4.95 6.62 18.26
N PHE A 222 -4.09 7.23 19.07
CA PHE A 222 -2.64 7.03 19.01
C PHE A 222 -2.24 6.04 20.10
N ASP A 223 -2.07 4.77 19.73
CA ASP A 223 -1.78 3.69 20.66
C ASP A 223 -0.27 3.45 20.75
N THR A 224 0.30 3.69 21.94
CA THR A 224 1.72 3.46 22.24
C THR A 224 1.91 2.38 23.31
N SER A 225 0.86 1.61 23.63
CA SER A 225 0.89 0.55 24.64
C SER A 225 1.89 -0.57 24.34
N LYS A 226 2.26 -0.73 23.06
CA LYS A 226 3.25 -1.71 22.59
C LYS A 226 4.59 -1.10 22.22
N LEU A 227 4.84 0.17 22.55
CA LEU A 227 6.08 0.85 22.23
C LEU A 227 7.26 0.19 22.97
N GLY A 228 8.15 -0.46 22.21
CA GLY A 228 9.29 -1.19 22.77
C GLY A 228 10.60 -0.38 22.89
N ARG A 229 10.67 0.81 22.28
CA ARG A 229 11.89 1.64 22.23
C ARG A 229 11.54 3.13 22.25
N ALA A 230 12.53 3.95 22.61
CA ALA A 230 12.32 5.39 22.68
C ALA A 230 11.99 6.00 21.30
N MET A 231 11.08 6.96 21.29
CA MET A 231 10.71 7.73 20.11
C MET A 231 10.69 9.23 20.43
N THR A 232 10.83 10.04 19.38
CA THR A 232 10.75 11.49 19.47
C THR A 232 9.55 11.98 18.69
N ILE A 233 8.75 12.86 19.30
CA ILE A 233 7.70 13.60 18.61
C ILE A 233 8.03 15.09 18.72
N THR A 234 8.32 15.74 17.60
CA THR A 234 8.75 17.14 17.65
C THR A 234 7.59 18.05 18.07
N THR A 235 6.42 17.89 17.44
CA THR A 235 5.23 18.68 17.76
C THR A 235 4.00 17.78 17.86
N VAL A 236 3.21 17.98 18.92
CA VAL A 236 1.89 17.36 19.09
C VAL A 236 0.84 18.46 19.06
N THR A 237 -0.09 18.38 18.12
CA THR A 237 -1.30 19.21 18.07
C THR A 237 -2.50 18.36 18.41
N VAL A 238 -3.20 18.72 19.48
CA VAL A 238 -4.40 18.03 19.95
C VAL A 238 -5.62 18.90 19.70
N TRP A 239 -6.65 18.32 19.08
CA TRP A 239 -7.93 18.99 18.86
C TRP A 239 -8.98 18.57 19.90
N ALA A 240 -10.09 19.30 19.94
CA ALA A 240 -11.20 19.02 20.84
C ALA A 240 -11.69 17.55 20.70
N GLY A 241 -11.99 16.92 21.84
CA GLY A 241 -12.53 15.57 21.89
C GLY A 241 -11.51 14.44 22.07
N VAL A 242 -10.20 14.72 22.03
CA VAL A 242 -9.19 13.70 22.37
C VAL A 242 -9.35 13.29 23.84
N ASP A 243 -9.24 11.98 24.10
CA ASP A 243 -9.26 11.43 25.45
C ASP A 243 -8.09 12.00 26.27
N GLN A 244 -8.42 12.70 27.35
CA GLN A 244 -7.42 13.32 28.22
C GLN A 244 -6.54 12.29 28.93
N ASN A 245 -7.06 11.08 29.21
CA ASN A 245 -6.27 10.01 29.80
C ASN A 245 -5.23 9.51 28.78
N ALA A 246 -5.65 9.29 27.54
CA ALA A 246 -4.74 8.87 26.47
C ALA A 246 -3.65 9.92 26.19
N LEU A 247 -4.00 11.21 26.24
CA LEU A 247 -3.02 12.29 26.12
C LEU A 247 -2.06 12.34 27.32
N HIS A 248 -2.59 12.18 28.55
CA HIS A 248 -1.77 12.13 29.75
C HIS A 248 -0.79 10.95 29.68
N ASP A 249 -1.26 9.78 29.27
CA ASP A 249 -0.42 8.58 29.10
C ASP A 249 0.66 8.79 28.03
N LEU A 250 0.33 9.46 26.92
CA LEU A 250 1.32 9.84 25.90
C LEU A 250 2.44 10.73 26.48
N ILE A 251 2.07 11.76 27.26
CA ILE A 251 3.01 12.72 27.83
C ILE A 251 3.84 12.09 28.97
N ALA A 252 3.22 11.20 29.75
CA ALA A 252 3.86 10.54 30.89
C ALA A 252 4.73 9.34 30.47
N ASN A 253 4.64 8.89 29.22
CA ASN A 253 5.39 7.73 28.76
C ASN A 253 6.90 8.02 28.71
N PRO A 254 7.75 7.34 29.50
CA PRO A 254 9.19 7.60 29.56
C PRO A 254 9.94 7.25 28.26
N LEU A 255 9.31 6.50 27.35
CA LEU A 255 9.86 6.19 26.03
C LEU A 255 9.54 7.28 25.00
N ILE A 256 8.75 8.30 25.35
CA ILE A 256 8.33 9.32 24.40
C ILE A 256 8.92 10.65 24.82
N THR A 257 9.74 11.22 23.94
CA THR A 257 10.24 12.60 24.10
C THR A 257 9.43 13.51 23.20
N ILE A 258 8.72 14.47 23.80
CA ILE A 258 8.04 15.54 23.07
C ILE A 258 8.90 16.81 23.14
N THR A 259 9.40 17.27 21.99
CA THR A 259 10.40 18.36 21.95
C THR A 259 9.79 19.73 22.18
N ASN A 260 8.60 19.99 21.62
CA ASN A 260 7.88 21.26 21.76
C ASN A 260 6.68 21.12 22.72
N PRO A 261 6.20 22.21 23.34
CA PRO A 261 4.96 22.18 24.10
C PRO A 261 3.78 21.66 23.26
N VAL A 262 2.92 20.83 23.88
CA VAL A 262 1.69 20.35 23.25
C VAL A 262 0.78 21.53 22.91
N VAL A 263 0.31 21.59 21.65
CA VAL A 263 -0.56 22.64 21.15
C VAL A 263 -2.01 22.17 21.21
N TYR A 264 -2.85 22.87 21.95
CA TYR A 264 -4.28 22.59 22.05
C TYR A 264 -5.07 23.48 21.08
N ARG A 265 -5.92 22.89 20.25
CA ARG A 265 -6.84 23.61 19.35
C ARG A 265 -8.29 23.33 19.74
N MET A 266 -9.02 24.40 20.03
CA MET A 266 -10.42 24.35 20.48
C MET A 266 -11.44 24.63 19.35
N GLY A 267 -11.02 24.63 18.08
CA GLY A 267 -11.90 24.81 16.91
C GLY A 267 -12.18 23.50 16.15
N ASN A 268 -13.04 23.53 15.13
CA ASN A 268 -13.20 22.40 14.20
C ASN A 268 -12.00 22.34 13.24
N ALA A 269 -11.50 21.14 12.99
CA ALA A 269 -10.44 20.86 12.02
C ALA A 269 -10.95 20.89 10.58
#